data_AF-A0A2M7PNG4-F1
#
_entry.id   AF-A0A2M7PNG4-F1
#
_cell.length_a   1.000
_cell.length_b   1.000
_cell.length_c   1.000
_cell.angle_alpha   90.00
_cell.angle_beta   90.00
_cell.angle_gamma   90.00
#
_symmetry.space_group_name_H-M   'P 1'
#
loop_
_entity.id
_entity.type
_entity.pdbx_description
1 polymer ?
#
loop_
_entity_poly.entity_id
_entity_poly.type
_entity_poly.pdbx_seq_one_letter_code
_entity_poly.pdbx_strand_id
1 'polypeptide(L)'
;MKEKNYRKATLILEDGMQLTGFSFGAEIPAAGEIVFNTAMTGYPESLTDPSYKGQILVLTYPSIGNYGVPGKAVEDDLLAHFESEHIHINALIISDYSEEYHHWNASQSLAHWLKEEKIPALFGIDTRALTRHIREKGAMLAKIVFDQDIPFYDPNHDNLVSRVSVREKQVYGHGKNRILLIDC
;
A
#
# COMPACT_ATOMS: atom_id res chain seq x y z
N MET A 1 -13.22 -13.49 23.08
CA MET A 1 -12.60 -12.61 22.07
C MET A 1 -12.70 -11.19 22.60
N LYS A 2 -11.57 -10.50 22.81
CA LYS A 2 -11.63 -9.08 23.22
C LYS A 2 -12.17 -8.30 22.02
N GLU A 3 -13.32 -7.65 22.14
CA GLU A 3 -13.80 -6.68 21.15
C GLU A 3 -12.78 -5.54 21.09
N LYS A 4 -11.85 -5.63 20.13
CA LYS A 4 -10.97 -4.51 19.81
C LYS A 4 -11.84 -3.45 19.13
N ASN A 5 -11.85 -2.27 19.73
CA ASN A 5 -12.59 -1.14 19.20
C ASN A 5 -11.72 -0.46 18.13
N TYR A 6 -11.87 -0.88 16.88
CA TYR A 6 -11.17 -0.25 15.76
C TYR A 6 -11.73 1.13 15.48
N ARG A 7 -10.85 2.12 15.31
CA ARG A 7 -11.26 3.47 14.94
C ARG A 7 -11.84 3.46 13.53
N LYS A 8 -12.97 4.13 13.34
CA LYS A 8 -13.58 4.26 12.02
C LYS A 8 -12.92 5.40 11.22
N ALA A 9 -12.86 5.20 9.91
CA ALA A 9 -12.47 6.22 8.95
C ALA A 9 -13.26 6.02 7.66
N THR A 10 -13.37 7.09 6.88
CA THR A 10 -14.16 7.12 5.65
C THR A 10 -13.24 7.34 4.46
N LEU A 11 -13.34 6.43 3.49
CA LEU A 11 -12.81 6.59 2.14
C LEU A 11 -13.81 7.41 1.34
N ILE A 12 -13.36 8.52 0.77
CA ILE A 12 -14.15 9.44 -0.05
C ILE A 12 -13.51 9.51 -1.43
N LEU A 13 -14.29 9.23 -2.47
CA LEU A 13 -13.88 9.33 -3.87
C LEU A 13 -14.29 10.71 -4.43
N GLU A 14 -13.62 11.16 -5.50
CA GLU A 14 -13.88 12.46 -6.15
C GLU A 14 -15.31 12.60 -6.66
N ASP A 15 -15.95 11.49 -7.01
CA ASP A 15 -17.32 11.46 -7.53
C ASP A 15 -18.39 11.48 -6.43
N GLY A 16 -17.96 11.55 -5.17
CA GLY A 16 -18.81 11.62 -3.99
C GLY A 16 -19.15 10.27 -3.36
N MET A 17 -18.69 9.14 -3.92
CA MET A 17 -18.85 7.84 -3.26
C MET A 17 -18.10 7.83 -1.91
N GLN A 18 -18.77 7.35 -0.85
CA GLN A 18 -18.20 7.26 0.50
C GLN A 18 -18.35 5.84 1.04
N LEU A 19 -17.26 5.32 1.60
CA LEU A 19 -17.19 3.98 2.18
C LEU A 19 -16.53 4.08 3.55
N THR A 20 -17.24 3.68 4.60
CA THR A 20 -16.68 3.67 5.96
C THR A 20 -16.10 2.31 6.28
N GLY A 21 -14.85 2.31 6.74
CA GLY A 21 -14.14 1.13 7.19
C GLY A 21 -13.55 1.31 8.58
N PHE A 22 -12.75 0.33 8.97
CA PHE A 22 -12.05 0.28 10.25
C PHE A 22 -10.54 0.41 10.01
N SER A 23 -9.89 1.30 10.76
CA SER A 23 -8.45 1.54 10.64
C SER A 23 -7.66 0.46 11.35
N PHE A 24 -6.68 -0.12 10.65
CA PHE A 24 -5.70 -1.04 11.24
C PHE A 24 -4.24 -0.60 11.04
N GLY A 25 -4.00 0.35 10.13
CA GLY A 25 -2.70 0.99 9.90
C GLY A 25 -2.49 2.24 10.75
N ALA A 26 -1.76 3.21 10.20
CA ALA A 26 -1.57 4.52 10.84
C ALA A 26 -2.88 5.34 10.83
N GLU A 27 -3.20 6.00 11.94
CA GLU A 27 -4.41 6.83 12.06
C GLU A 27 -4.17 8.27 11.57
N ILE A 28 -3.75 8.40 10.31
CA ILE A 28 -3.51 9.68 9.66
C ILE A 28 -4.33 9.79 8.37
N PRO A 29 -4.81 10.98 8.00
CA PRO A 29 -5.48 11.15 6.72
C PRO A 29 -4.49 11.04 5.56
N ALA A 30 -4.93 10.53 4.42
CA ALA A 30 -4.13 10.41 3.20
C ALA A 30 -5.00 10.61 1.96
N ALA A 31 -4.42 11.15 0.90
CA ALA A 31 -5.08 11.35 -0.39
C ALA A 31 -4.17 10.87 -1.52
N GLY A 32 -4.77 10.50 -2.65
CA GLY A 32 -4.06 10.00 -3.82
C GLY A 32 -5.02 9.48 -4.88
N GLU A 33 -4.47 8.94 -5.96
CA GLU A 33 -5.25 8.24 -6.98
C GLU A 33 -5.62 6.84 -6.48
N ILE A 34 -6.90 6.45 -6.57
CA ILE A 34 -7.34 5.11 -6.18
C ILE A 34 -7.19 4.12 -7.33
N VAL A 35 -6.49 3.02 -7.05
CA VAL A 35 -6.26 1.93 -8.00
C VAL A 35 -6.57 0.60 -7.33
N PHE A 36 -6.81 -0.44 -8.13
CA PHE A 36 -7.02 -1.79 -7.62
C PHE A 36 -6.03 -2.78 -8.21
N ASN A 37 -5.66 -3.79 -7.41
CA ASN A 37 -4.80 -4.88 -7.84
C ASN A 37 -5.52 -6.24 -7.66
N THR A 38 -5.45 -7.07 -8.70
CA THR A 38 -6.06 -8.40 -8.79
C THR A 38 -5.17 -9.53 -8.29
N ALA A 39 -3.95 -9.23 -7.83
CA ALA A 39 -3.06 -10.21 -7.24
C ALA A 39 -3.69 -10.81 -5.96
N MET A 40 -3.65 -12.14 -5.86
CA MET A 40 -4.17 -12.89 -4.71
C MET A 40 -3.12 -13.08 -3.61
N THR A 41 -1.84 -12.88 -3.95
CA THR A 41 -0.67 -13.07 -3.09
C THR A 41 0.33 -11.97 -3.38
N GLY A 42 1.34 -11.84 -2.51
CA GLY A 42 2.42 -10.87 -2.70
C GLY A 42 2.03 -9.44 -2.32
N TYR A 43 1.27 -9.27 -1.22
CA TYR A 43 0.96 -7.92 -0.72
C TYR A 43 2.21 -7.19 -0.19
N PRO A 44 3.22 -7.82 0.46
CA PRO A 44 4.43 -7.10 0.86
C PRO A 44 5.18 -6.52 -0.36
N GLU A 45 5.30 -7.30 -1.42
CA GLU A 45 5.92 -6.95 -2.69
C GLU A 45 5.11 -5.82 -3.36
N SER A 46 3.79 -5.96 -3.45
CA SER A 46 2.91 -4.92 -4.01
C SER A 46 2.96 -3.60 -3.26
N LEU A 47 3.12 -3.63 -1.93
CA LEU A 47 3.19 -2.43 -1.09
C LEU A 47 4.53 -1.70 -1.22
N THR A 48 5.60 -2.45 -1.52
CA THR A 48 6.95 -1.92 -1.72
C THR A 48 7.27 -1.59 -3.17
N ASP A 49 6.36 -1.83 -4.11
CA ASP A 49 6.54 -1.47 -5.51
C ASP A 49 6.50 0.07 -5.70
N PRO A 50 7.58 0.70 -6.19
CA PRO A 50 7.65 2.15 -6.42
C PRO A 50 6.58 2.71 -7.36
N SER A 51 6.01 1.88 -8.24
CA SER A 51 4.98 2.31 -9.20
C SER A 51 3.69 2.79 -8.52
N TYR A 52 3.42 2.37 -7.28
CA TYR A 52 2.25 2.82 -6.52
C TYR A 52 2.45 4.15 -5.77
N LYS A 53 3.56 4.86 -6.02
CA LYS A 53 3.83 6.11 -5.31
C LYS A 53 2.72 7.13 -5.55
N GLY A 54 2.12 7.61 -4.48
CA GLY A 54 1.01 8.58 -4.57
C GLY A 54 -0.37 7.95 -4.75
N GLN A 55 -0.48 6.62 -4.75
CA GLN A 55 -1.73 5.91 -4.98
C GLN A 55 -2.30 5.29 -3.71
N ILE A 56 -3.62 5.17 -3.66
CA ILE A 56 -4.37 4.40 -2.67
C ILE A 56 -4.69 3.04 -3.29
N LEU A 57 -4.11 1.98 -2.72
CA LEU A 57 -4.19 0.64 -3.28
C LEU A 57 -5.37 -0.14 -2.69
N VAL A 58 -6.24 -0.63 -3.55
CA VAL A 58 -7.33 -1.56 -3.21
C VAL A 58 -6.91 -2.98 -3.57
N LEU A 59 -6.79 -3.86 -2.57
CA LEU A 59 -6.57 -5.28 -2.85
C LEU A 59 -7.92 -5.99 -3.02
N THR A 60 -8.06 -6.68 -4.14
CA THR A 60 -9.30 -7.41 -4.44
C THR A 60 -9.41 -8.74 -3.70
N TYR A 61 -8.29 -9.33 -3.26
CA TYR A 61 -8.31 -10.54 -2.47
C TYR A 61 -8.86 -10.25 -1.06
N PRO A 62 -9.87 -11.00 -0.59
CA PRO A 62 -10.66 -10.58 0.56
C PRO A 62 -9.90 -10.65 1.90
N SER A 63 -8.98 -11.61 2.06
CA SER A 63 -8.31 -11.86 3.34
C SER A 63 -6.84 -11.47 3.26
N ILE A 64 -6.48 -10.36 3.89
CA ILE A 64 -5.12 -9.77 3.80
C ILE A 64 -4.46 -9.75 5.19
N GLY A 65 -3.15 -10.02 5.23
CA GLY A 65 -2.35 -10.08 6.46
C GLY A 65 -2.12 -11.49 7.01
N ASN A 66 -2.70 -12.52 6.39
CA ASN A 66 -2.67 -13.91 6.85
C ASN A 66 -1.26 -14.52 6.96
N TYR A 67 -0.30 -14.10 6.14
CA TYR A 67 1.10 -14.54 6.22
C TYR A 67 2.05 -13.48 6.78
N GLY A 68 1.52 -12.39 7.35
CA GLY A 68 2.32 -11.34 7.99
C GLY A 68 3.23 -10.62 6.99
N VAL A 69 4.34 -10.09 7.49
CA VAL A 69 5.35 -9.40 6.68
C VAL A 69 6.67 -10.17 6.80
N PRO A 70 7.37 -10.45 5.69
CA PRO A 70 8.63 -11.20 5.75
C PRO A 70 9.71 -10.45 6.53
N GLY A 71 10.75 -11.17 6.98
CA GLY A 71 11.95 -10.54 7.53
C GLY A 71 12.75 -9.79 6.47
N LYS A 72 13.57 -8.81 6.88
CA LYS A 72 14.47 -8.03 6.01
C LYS A 72 15.74 -8.80 5.65
N ALA A 73 15.61 -10.02 5.15
CA ALA A 73 16.75 -10.78 4.64
C ALA A 73 17.36 -10.07 3.43
N VAL A 74 18.69 -10.07 3.35
CA VAL A 74 19.44 -9.43 2.26
C VAL A 74 20.11 -10.51 1.42
N GLU A 75 19.90 -10.45 0.11
CA GLU A 75 20.52 -11.29 -0.91
C GLU A 75 21.02 -10.38 -2.03
N ASP A 76 22.27 -10.56 -2.46
CA ASP A 76 22.91 -9.73 -3.49
C ASP A 76 22.80 -8.21 -3.25
N ASP A 77 23.01 -7.78 -2.00
CA ASP A 77 22.90 -6.39 -1.53
C ASP A 77 21.48 -5.78 -1.64
N LEU A 78 20.47 -6.60 -1.89
CA LEU A 78 19.06 -6.22 -2.01
C LEU A 78 18.18 -6.96 -1.02
N LEU A 79 17.00 -6.40 -0.72
CA LEU A 79 16.01 -7.08 0.13
C LEU A 79 15.42 -8.27 -0.62
N ALA A 80 15.55 -9.48 -0.08
CA ALA A 80 15.18 -10.72 -0.77
C ALA A 80 13.66 -10.90 -0.99
N HIS A 81 12.83 -10.16 -0.25
CA HIS A 81 11.37 -10.35 -0.22
C HIS A 81 10.58 -9.04 -0.36
N PHE A 82 11.25 -7.98 -0.81
CA PHE A 82 10.65 -6.67 -1.00
C PHE A 82 11.13 -6.09 -2.33
N GLU A 83 10.27 -5.36 -3.05
CA GLU A 83 10.63 -4.72 -4.32
C GLU A 83 11.40 -3.41 -4.11
N SER A 84 11.36 -2.86 -2.90
CA SER A 84 12.14 -1.70 -2.48
C SER A 84 12.30 -1.63 -0.95
N GLU A 85 13.02 -0.61 -0.47
CA GLU A 85 13.31 -0.41 0.96
C GLU A 85 12.12 0.03 1.81
N HIS A 86 11.07 0.60 1.19
CA HIS A 86 9.97 1.29 1.88
C HIS A 86 8.60 0.97 1.29
N ILE A 87 7.55 1.23 2.06
CA ILE A 87 6.19 1.20 1.49
C ILE A 87 5.97 2.45 0.63
N HIS A 88 5.52 2.27 -0.62
CA HIS A 88 5.34 3.38 -1.57
C HIS A 88 3.91 3.89 -1.68
N ILE A 89 2.92 3.05 -1.40
CA ILE A 89 1.50 3.43 -1.41
C ILE A 89 1.20 4.55 -0.40
N ASN A 90 0.21 5.39 -0.70
CA ASN A 90 -0.29 6.39 0.24
C ASN A 90 -1.29 5.80 1.24
N ALA A 91 -2.03 4.76 0.85
CA ALA A 91 -2.93 4.04 1.74
C ALA A 91 -3.36 2.68 1.19
N LEU A 92 -3.81 1.80 2.08
CA LEU A 92 -4.26 0.44 1.74
C LEU A 92 -5.74 0.23 2.08
N ILE A 93 -6.52 -0.29 1.14
CA ILE A 93 -7.94 -0.62 1.30
C ILE A 93 -8.14 -2.12 1.07
N ILE A 94 -8.72 -2.81 2.05
CA ILE A 94 -8.95 -4.25 2.01
C ILE A 94 -10.36 -4.61 2.50
N SER A 95 -10.81 -5.83 2.20
CA SER A 95 -12.10 -6.33 2.67
C SER A 95 -12.00 -6.81 4.11
N ASP A 96 -11.08 -7.72 4.41
CA ASP A 96 -10.93 -8.32 5.73
C ASP A 96 -9.45 -8.41 6.13
N TYR A 97 -9.18 -8.11 7.40
CA TYR A 97 -7.84 -8.09 7.97
C TYR A 97 -7.61 -9.30 8.88
N SER A 98 -6.58 -10.09 8.59
CA SER A 98 -6.13 -11.17 9.45
C SER A 98 -5.19 -10.62 10.54
N GLU A 99 -5.67 -10.56 11.78
CA GLU A 99 -4.85 -10.12 12.92
C GLU A 99 -3.73 -11.10 13.25
N GLU A 100 -4.05 -12.38 13.23
CA GLU A 100 -3.11 -13.47 13.45
C GLU A 100 -2.49 -13.87 12.12
N TYR A 101 -1.16 -13.89 12.08
CA TYR A 101 -0.39 -14.24 10.90
C TYR A 101 0.42 -15.50 11.15
N HIS A 102 0.44 -16.40 10.18
CA HIS A 102 1.15 -17.67 10.29
C HIS A 102 1.87 -17.97 8.97
N HIS A 103 3.17 -17.74 8.96
CA HIS A 103 4.05 -18.12 7.86
C HIS A 103 5.49 -18.28 8.38
N TRP A 104 6.25 -19.23 7.84
CA TRP A 104 7.60 -19.56 8.33
C TRP A 104 8.57 -18.38 8.25
N ASN A 105 8.34 -17.48 7.30
CA ASN A 105 9.16 -16.28 7.07
C ASN A 105 8.59 -15.00 7.70
N ALA A 106 7.46 -15.08 8.41
CA ALA A 106 6.83 -13.89 8.95
C ALA A 106 7.61 -13.36 10.16
N SER A 107 7.99 -12.08 10.11
CA SER A 107 8.68 -11.39 11.19
C SER A 107 7.72 -10.53 12.03
N GLN A 108 6.72 -9.91 11.39
CA GLN A 108 5.77 -9.01 12.04
C GLN A 108 4.39 -9.02 11.37
N SER A 109 3.39 -8.45 12.07
CA SER A 109 2.05 -8.25 11.50
C SER A 109 2.04 -7.12 10.47
N LEU A 110 1.13 -7.21 9.51
CA LEU A 110 0.91 -6.14 8.53
C LEU A 110 0.48 -4.83 9.19
N ALA A 111 -0.39 -4.87 10.21
CA ALA A 111 -0.78 -3.67 10.96
C ALA A 111 0.41 -2.97 11.63
N HIS A 112 1.35 -3.74 12.19
CA HIS A 112 2.54 -3.16 12.82
C HIS A 112 3.41 -2.46 11.78
N TRP A 113 3.70 -3.14 10.67
CA TRP A 113 4.51 -2.60 9.58
C TRP A 113 3.93 -1.31 8.99
N LEU A 114 2.62 -1.29 8.72
CA LEU A 114 1.93 -0.09 8.22
C LEU A 114 2.00 1.08 9.20
N LYS A 115 1.93 0.82 10.52
CA LYS A 115 2.06 1.88 11.53
C LYS A 115 3.48 2.43 11.62
N GLU A 116 4.49 1.58 11.52
CA GLU A 116 5.90 1.99 11.51
C GLU A 116 6.22 2.89 10.32
N GLU A 117 5.76 2.50 9.13
CA GLU A 117 5.93 3.25 7.87
C GLU A 117 4.93 4.41 7.71
N LYS A 118 4.06 4.62 8.72
CA LYS A 118 3.04 5.68 8.75
C LYS A 118 2.05 5.62 7.59
N ILE A 119 1.64 4.42 7.20
CA ILE A 119 0.69 4.19 6.11
C ILE A 119 -0.70 3.91 6.68
N PRO A 120 -1.72 4.74 6.37
CA PRO A 120 -3.09 4.47 6.74
C PRO A 120 -3.66 3.29 5.97
N ALA A 121 -4.49 2.50 6.65
CA ALA A 121 -5.10 1.34 6.03
C ALA A 121 -6.47 1.03 6.63
N LEU A 122 -7.44 0.73 5.77
CA LEU A 122 -8.83 0.44 6.13
C LEU A 122 -9.23 -0.98 5.73
N PHE A 123 -9.94 -1.66 6.63
CA PHE A 123 -10.61 -2.93 6.35
C PHE A 123 -12.13 -2.81 6.57
N GLY A 124 -12.89 -3.82 6.16
CA GLY A 124 -14.36 -3.84 6.24
C GLY A 124 -15.05 -3.10 5.10
N ILE A 125 -14.32 -2.79 4.02
CA ILE A 125 -14.86 -2.12 2.83
C ILE A 125 -15.16 -3.18 1.77
N ASP A 126 -16.31 -3.07 1.08
CA ASP A 126 -16.62 -3.94 -0.07
C ASP A 126 -15.70 -3.60 -1.26
N THR A 127 -14.53 -4.23 -1.28
CA THR A 127 -13.52 -4.00 -2.33
C THR A 127 -14.00 -4.49 -3.70
N ARG A 128 -14.96 -5.42 -3.76
CA ARG A 128 -15.55 -5.86 -5.03
C ARG A 128 -16.46 -4.79 -5.62
N ALA A 129 -17.33 -4.19 -4.82
CA ALA A 129 -18.15 -3.06 -5.25
C ALA A 129 -17.28 -1.87 -5.66
N LEU A 130 -16.27 -1.55 -4.84
CA LEU A 130 -15.31 -0.49 -5.12
C LEU A 130 -14.52 -0.74 -6.42
N THR A 131 -14.03 -1.95 -6.63
CA THR A 131 -13.30 -2.30 -7.87
C THR A 131 -14.18 -2.19 -9.11
N ARG A 132 -15.44 -2.62 -9.02
CA ARG A 132 -16.40 -2.45 -10.14
C ARG A 132 -16.61 -0.98 -10.46
N HIS A 133 -16.75 -0.15 -9.43
CA HIS A 133 -16.93 1.29 -9.57
C HIS A 133 -15.73 1.95 -10.24
N ILE A 134 -14.50 1.67 -9.77
CA ILE A 134 -13.26 2.18 -10.38
C ILE A 134 -13.14 1.72 -11.84
N ARG A 135 -13.48 0.46 -12.14
CA ARG A 135 -13.44 -0.06 -13.52
C ARG A 135 -14.44 0.63 -14.45
N GLU A 136 -15.60 1.02 -13.94
CA GLU A 136 -16.65 1.68 -14.74
C GLU A 136 -16.39 3.18 -14.95
N LYS A 137 -15.76 3.84 -13.97
CA LYS A 137 -15.52 5.29 -13.98
C LYS A 137 -14.10 5.70 -14.39
N GLY A 138 -13.14 4.77 -14.33
CA GLY A 138 -11.72 5.06 -14.44
C GLY A 138 -11.05 5.25 -13.07
N ALA A 139 -9.73 5.31 -13.08
CA ALA A 139 -8.95 5.74 -11.93
C ALA A 139 -9.31 7.20 -11.59
N MET A 140 -9.36 7.50 -10.30
CA MET A 140 -9.93 8.75 -9.79
C MET A 140 -9.28 9.13 -8.48
N LEU A 141 -9.43 10.37 -8.04
CA LEU A 141 -8.87 10.80 -6.77
C LEU A 141 -9.71 10.26 -5.60
N ALA A 142 -9.02 9.88 -4.53
CA ALA A 142 -9.64 9.48 -3.29
C ALA A 142 -8.85 10.01 -2.09
N LYS A 143 -9.53 10.04 -0.94
CA LYS A 143 -8.94 10.39 0.34
C LYS A 143 -9.53 9.58 1.47
N ILE A 144 -8.72 9.32 2.48
CA ILE A 144 -9.11 8.74 3.76
C ILE A 144 -9.17 9.85 4.79
N VAL A 145 -10.31 9.97 5.46
CA VAL A 145 -10.53 10.94 6.52
C VAL A 145 -10.92 10.24 7.82
N PHE A 146 -10.40 10.77 8.93
CA PHE A 146 -10.75 10.35 10.28
C PHE A 146 -11.68 11.38 10.91
N ASP A 147 -11.10 12.45 11.47
CA ASP A 147 -11.88 13.57 12.03
C ASP A 147 -11.77 14.83 11.17
N GLN A 148 -10.58 15.08 10.61
CA GLN A 148 -10.28 16.27 9.82
C GLN A 148 -10.30 15.92 8.33
N ASP A 149 -11.02 16.74 7.57
CA ASP A 149 -11.02 16.65 6.12
C ASP A 149 -9.73 17.22 5.51
N ILE A 150 -9.29 16.61 4.42
CA ILE A 150 -8.12 17.04 3.65
C ILE A 150 -8.51 17.26 2.18
N PRO A 151 -7.81 18.14 1.43
CA PRO A 151 -8.04 18.27 0.01
C PRO A 151 -7.68 16.97 -0.72
N PHE A 152 -8.29 16.74 -1.89
CA PHE A 152 -7.80 15.72 -2.81
C PHE A 152 -6.39 16.08 -3.29
N TYR A 153 -5.61 15.05 -3.57
CA TYR A 153 -4.24 15.17 -4.07
C TYR A 153 -4.12 14.34 -5.33
N ASP A 154 -3.75 14.99 -6.43
CA ASP A 154 -3.50 14.34 -7.72
C ASP A 154 -2.00 14.11 -7.91
N PRO A 155 -1.53 12.85 -7.83
CA PRO A 155 -0.12 12.52 -7.98
C PRO A 155 0.41 12.77 -9.40
N ASN A 156 -0.45 12.87 -10.41
CA ASN A 156 -0.04 13.05 -11.81
C ASN A 156 0.52 14.45 -12.11
N HIS A 157 0.29 15.42 -11.22
CA HIS A 157 0.90 16.74 -11.32
C HIS A 157 2.34 16.79 -10.79
N ASP A 158 2.78 15.73 -10.10
CA ASP A 158 4.10 15.64 -9.52
C ASP A 158 5.05 14.78 -10.35
N ASN A 159 6.34 15.09 -10.31
CA ASN A 159 7.37 14.21 -10.85
C ASN A 159 7.62 13.05 -9.88
N LEU A 160 6.77 12.02 -9.95
CA LEU A 160 6.85 10.84 -9.09
C LEU A 160 8.17 10.08 -9.25
N VAL A 161 8.68 9.98 -10.48
CA VAL A 161 9.98 9.38 -10.80
C VAL A 161 11.09 10.00 -9.94
N SER A 162 11.14 11.34 -9.88
CA SER A 162 12.15 12.04 -9.07
C SER A 162 12.02 11.81 -7.56
N ARG A 163 10.90 11.27 -7.07
CA ARG A 163 10.67 10.95 -5.65
C ARG A 163 11.10 9.55 -5.28
N VAL A 164 11.16 8.63 -6.24
CA VAL A 164 11.52 7.22 -6.02
C VAL A 164 12.91 6.87 -6.56
N SER A 165 13.40 7.61 -7.56
CA SER A 165 14.70 7.38 -8.18
C SER A 165 15.88 7.63 -7.23
N VAL A 166 16.91 6.79 -7.35
CA VAL A 166 18.17 6.91 -6.62
C VAL A 166 18.81 8.29 -6.79
N ARG A 167 19.34 8.82 -5.68
CA ARG A 167 20.00 10.14 -5.65
C ARG A 167 21.45 10.09 -6.12
N GLU A 168 22.08 8.94 -5.95
CA GLU A 168 23.48 8.73 -6.26
C GLU A 168 23.64 7.42 -7.02
N LYS A 169 24.71 7.32 -7.81
CA LYS A 169 25.00 6.12 -8.59
C LYS A 169 25.27 4.95 -7.64
N GLN A 170 24.49 3.88 -7.79
CA GLN A 170 24.71 2.60 -7.13
C GLN A 170 25.28 1.58 -8.11
N VAL A 171 26.04 0.61 -7.60
CA VAL A 171 26.65 -0.46 -8.39
C VAL A 171 26.37 -1.78 -7.70
N TYR A 172 25.74 -2.70 -8.45
CA TYR A 172 25.40 -4.03 -7.97
C TYR A 172 26.23 -5.08 -8.73
N GLY A 173 26.81 -6.02 -7.97
CA GLY A 173 27.59 -7.13 -8.49
C GLY A 173 28.96 -6.78 -9.11
N HIS A 174 29.72 -7.82 -9.45
CA HIS A 174 31.09 -7.73 -9.97
C HIS A 174 31.30 -8.55 -11.26
N GLY A 175 30.25 -8.68 -12.07
CA GLY A 175 30.26 -9.47 -13.30
C GLY A 175 31.13 -8.89 -14.43
N LYS A 176 31.35 -9.72 -15.47
CA LYS A 176 32.13 -9.33 -16.66
C LYS A 176 31.42 -8.28 -17.53
N ASN A 177 30.10 -8.33 -17.58
CA ASN A 177 29.28 -7.43 -18.39
C ASN A 177 28.90 -6.18 -17.57
N ARG A 178 28.88 -5.02 -18.22
CA ARG A 178 28.41 -3.77 -17.61
C ARG A 178 27.06 -3.41 -18.21
N ILE A 179 26.05 -3.31 -17.36
CA ILE A 179 24.68 -2.94 -17.73
C ILE A 179 24.37 -1.63 -16.99
N LEU A 180 23.85 -0.64 -17.72
CA LEU A 180 23.33 0.59 -17.13
C LEU A 180 21.82 0.44 -17.00
N LEU A 181 21.32 0.56 -15.78
CA LEU A 181 19.89 0.66 -15.49
C LEU A 181 19.58 2.12 -15.16
N ILE A 182 18.53 2.65 -15.78
CA ILE A 182 18.01 3.98 -15.46
C ILE A 182 16.84 3.75 -14.52
N ASP A 183 16.97 4.26 -13.30
CA ASP A 183 15.96 4.14 -12.25
C ASP A 183 14.88 5.22 -12.44
N CYS A 184 13.64 4.79 -12.66
CA CYS A 184 12.51 5.64 -13.02
C CYS A 184 11.28 5.35 -12.14
#